data_AF-A0A2Z3UV33-F1
#
_entry.id   AF-A0A2Z3UV33-F1
#
_cell.length_a   1.000
_cell.length_b   1.000
_cell.length_c   1.000
_cell.angle_alpha   90.00
_cell.angle_beta   90.00
_cell.angle_gamma   90.00
#
_symmetry.space_group_name_H-M   'P 1'
#
loop_
_entity.id
_entity.type
_entity.pdbx_description
1 polymer ?
#
loop_
_entity_poly.entity_id
_entity_poly.type
_entity_poly.pdbx_seq_one_letter_code
_entity_poly.pdbx_strand_id
1 'polypeptide(L)'
;MTFTLDDAHRLADRAHEGQTDKAGLAYIHHPAAVSRALEPHGLQAQIAGMLHDVVEDTALTPEDLLEAGVEPYTVEAIMAVTRNEGETYDDFVRRAAAHPLGRLVKRADIGHNTAEERLAVLDPEKAASLRRKYENALRILDESESESESESESESESESESESGRRRPAEGSPTNARSEP
;
A
#
# COMPACT_ATOMS: atom_id res chain seq x y z
N MET A 1 7.46 22.36 -1.29
CA MET A 1 6.41 22.17 -0.26
C MET A 1 6.12 20.68 -0.21
N THR A 2 5.87 20.12 0.96
CA THR A 2 5.53 18.69 1.09
C THR A 2 4.07 18.50 0.68
N PHE A 3 3.79 17.50 -0.16
CA PHE A 3 2.42 17.16 -0.59
C PHE A 3 1.60 16.62 0.59
N THR A 4 0.39 17.13 0.76
CA THR A 4 -0.48 16.82 1.90
C THR A 4 -1.69 15.98 1.51
N LEU A 5 -2.41 15.43 2.50
CA LEU A 5 -3.67 14.73 2.25
C LEU A 5 -4.75 15.66 1.66
N ASP A 6 -4.73 16.93 2.03
CA ASP A 6 -5.63 17.95 1.48
C ASP A 6 -5.31 18.27 0.01
N ASP A 7 -4.03 18.24 -0.38
CA ASP A 7 -3.62 18.29 -1.78
C ASP A 7 -4.09 17.06 -2.56
N ALA A 8 -3.93 15.86 -1.98
CA ALA A 8 -4.43 14.61 -2.55
C ALA A 8 -5.94 14.66 -2.78
N HIS A 9 -6.68 15.15 -1.78
CA HIS A 9 -8.14 15.25 -1.86
C HIS A 9 -8.58 16.20 -2.98
N ARG A 10 -7.97 17.39 -3.06
CA ARG A 10 -8.24 18.34 -4.15
C ARG A 10 -7.88 17.77 -5.53
N LEU A 11 -6.80 17.01 -5.63
CA LEU A 11 -6.37 16.43 -6.89
C LEU A 11 -7.37 15.35 -7.37
N ALA A 12 -7.74 14.42 -6.49
CA ALA A 12 -8.71 13.37 -6.78
C ALA A 12 -10.10 13.94 -7.10
N ASP A 13 -10.57 14.94 -6.33
CA ASP A 13 -11.89 15.55 -6.54
C ASP A 13 -11.99 16.22 -7.92
N ARG A 14 -10.94 16.93 -8.35
CA ARG A 14 -10.88 17.50 -9.71
C ARG A 14 -10.77 16.42 -10.78
N ALA A 15 -9.97 15.38 -10.55
CA ALA A 15 -9.74 14.33 -11.55
C ALA A 15 -11.01 13.50 -11.82
N HIS A 16 -11.81 13.26 -10.78
CA HIS A 16 -13.07 12.50 -10.87
C HIS A 16 -14.31 13.40 -10.99
N GLU A 17 -14.16 14.67 -11.37
CA GLU A 17 -15.28 15.61 -11.50
C GLU A 17 -16.31 15.08 -12.52
N GLY A 18 -17.57 14.99 -12.11
CA GLY A 18 -18.66 14.47 -12.94
C GLY A 18 -18.73 12.94 -13.04
N GLN A 19 -17.76 12.20 -12.48
CA GLN A 19 -17.82 10.74 -12.41
C GLN A 19 -18.78 10.29 -11.28
N THR A 20 -19.60 9.29 -11.59
CA THR A 20 -20.47 8.64 -10.61
C THR A 20 -20.10 7.18 -10.43
N ASP A 21 -20.28 6.66 -9.22
CA ASP A 21 -20.13 5.26 -8.92
C ASP A 21 -21.34 4.43 -9.41
N LYS A 22 -21.29 3.11 -9.17
CA LYS A 22 -22.34 2.17 -9.60
C LYS A 22 -23.70 2.40 -8.91
N ALA A 23 -23.74 3.14 -7.80
CA ALA A 23 -24.95 3.53 -7.09
C ALA A 23 -25.44 4.93 -7.48
N GLY A 24 -24.76 5.62 -8.41
CA GLY A 24 -25.09 6.97 -8.85
C GLY A 24 -24.61 8.07 -7.91
N LEU A 25 -23.76 7.76 -6.93
CA LEU A 25 -23.14 8.74 -6.03
C LEU A 25 -21.87 9.32 -6.67
N ALA A 26 -21.45 10.50 -6.23
CA ALA A 26 -20.19 11.09 -6.70
C ALA A 26 -19.01 10.14 -6.41
N TYR A 27 -18.17 9.89 -7.42
CA TYR A 27 -17.11 8.88 -7.34
C TYR A 27 -16.12 9.15 -6.20
N ILE A 28 -15.86 10.42 -5.89
CA ILE A 28 -14.93 10.88 -4.85
C ILE A 28 -15.18 10.26 -3.46
N HIS A 29 -16.41 9.82 -3.17
CA HIS A 29 -16.73 9.12 -1.93
C HIS A 29 -15.98 7.79 -1.79
N HIS A 30 -15.68 7.10 -2.88
CA HIS A 30 -14.94 5.85 -2.84
C HIS A 30 -13.46 6.06 -2.45
N PRO A 31 -12.65 6.87 -3.16
CA PRO A 31 -11.29 7.16 -2.73
C PRO A 31 -11.19 7.73 -1.31
N ALA A 32 -12.15 8.57 -0.90
CA ALA A 32 -12.21 9.09 0.47
C ALA A 32 -12.42 7.99 1.52
N ALA A 33 -13.27 7.00 1.24
CA ALA A 33 -13.50 5.87 2.14
C ALA A 33 -12.28 4.93 2.22
N VAL A 34 -11.62 4.67 1.09
CA VAL A 34 -10.37 3.90 1.04
C VAL A 34 -9.26 4.61 1.81
N SER A 35 -9.09 5.91 1.58
CA SER A 35 -8.15 6.75 2.32
C SER A 35 -8.37 6.67 3.83
N ARG A 36 -9.62 6.83 4.29
CA ARG A 36 -9.97 6.74 5.71
C ARG A 36 -9.65 5.37 6.32
N ALA A 37 -9.90 4.28 5.59
CA ALA A 37 -9.57 2.93 6.07
C ALA A 37 -8.06 2.73 6.29
N LEU A 38 -7.23 3.54 5.64
CA LEU A 38 -5.77 3.50 5.73
C LEU A 38 -5.18 4.43 6.80
N GLU A 39 -6.02 5.17 7.57
CA GLU A 39 -5.57 6.02 8.67
C GLU A 39 -4.63 5.30 9.67
N PRO A 40 -4.89 4.04 10.10
CA PRO A 40 -3.99 3.32 11.01
C PRO A 40 -2.59 3.05 10.43
N HIS A 41 -2.43 3.12 9.11
CA HIS A 41 -1.18 2.88 8.40
C HIS A 41 -0.43 4.19 8.06
N GLY A 42 -0.93 5.33 8.53
CA GLY A 42 -0.26 6.63 8.43
C GLY A 42 -0.61 7.46 7.19
N LEU A 43 -0.09 8.69 7.16
CA LEU A 43 -0.44 9.71 6.16
C LEU A 43 -0.13 9.27 4.72
N GLN A 44 1.01 8.60 4.51
CA GLN A 44 1.40 8.14 3.18
C GLN A 44 0.40 7.12 2.62
N ALA A 45 -0.13 6.24 3.47
CA ALA A 45 -1.15 5.29 3.08
C ALA A 45 -2.48 5.95 2.75
N GLN A 46 -2.88 6.95 3.54
CA GLN A 46 -4.07 7.76 3.25
C GLN A 46 -3.96 8.49 1.90
N ILE A 47 -2.79 9.06 1.58
CA ILE A 47 -2.56 9.73 0.29
C ILE A 47 -2.65 8.72 -0.87
N ALA A 48 -2.01 7.55 -0.73
CA ALA A 48 -2.09 6.50 -1.74
C ALA A 48 -3.54 6.04 -1.97
N GLY A 49 -4.30 5.82 -0.91
CA GLY A 49 -5.72 5.46 -1.01
C GLY A 49 -6.59 6.54 -1.64
N MET A 50 -6.30 7.82 -1.37
CA MET A 50 -7.03 8.95 -1.98
C MET A 50 -6.79 9.06 -3.49
N LEU A 51 -5.61 8.64 -3.96
CA LEU A 51 -5.18 8.77 -5.35
C LEU A 51 -5.21 7.46 -6.14
N HIS A 52 -5.62 6.33 -5.54
CA HIS A 52 -5.37 5.01 -6.13
C HIS A 52 -5.99 4.78 -7.52
N ASP A 53 -7.13 5.41 -7.81
CA ASP A 53 -7.85 5.28 -9.08
C ASP A 53 -7.54 6.41 -10.08
N VAL A 54 -6.78 7.44 -9.70
CA VAL A 54 -6.67 8.63 -10.56
C VAL A 54 -5.94 8.33 -11.87
N VAL A 55 -5.00 7.39 -11.87
CA VAL A 55 -4.31 6.95 -13.09
C VAL A 55 -5.14 5.93 -13.88
N GLU A 56 -5.97 5.12 -13.20
CA GLU A 56 -6.79 4.10 -13.86
C GLU A 56 -8.02 4.69 -14.55
N ASP A 57 -8.69 5.65 -13.91
CA ASP A 57 -10.03 6.12 -14.30
C ASP A 57 -10.05 7.55 -14.85
N THR A 58 -8.90 8.24 -14.91
CA THR A 58 -8.84 9.64 -15.36
C THR A 58 -7.72 9.86 -16.38
N ALA A 59 -7.52 11.10 -16.81
CA ALA A 59 -6.45 11.46 -17.74
C ALA A 59 -5.09 11.70 -17.06
N LEU A 60 -5.02 11.64 -15.73
CA LEU A 60 -3.77 11.86 -15.00
C LEU A 60 -2.78 10.72 -15.21
N THR A 61 -1.51 11.09 -15.32
CA THR A 61 -0.38 10.19 -15.48
C THR A 61 0.45 10.10 -14.20
N PRO A 62 1.32 9.08 -14.06
CA PRO A 62 2.28 9.01 -12.95
C PRO A 62 3.20 10.23 -12.90
N GLU A 63 3.58 10.76 -14.06
CA GLU A 63 4.37 11.98 -14.19
C GLU A 63 3.63 13.19 -13.61
N ASP A 64 2.32 13.34 -13.87
CA ASP A 64 1.52 14.42 -13.28
C ASP A 64 1.49 14.34 -11.75
N LEU A 65 1.47 13.13 -11.17
CA LEU A 65 1.52 12.93 -9.71
C LEU A 65 2.86 13.35 -9.12
N LEU A 66 3.97 12.98 -9.78
CA LEU A 66 5.31 13.39 -9.38
C LEU A 66 5.47 14.91 -9.47
N GLU A 67 4.99 15.54 -10.55
CA GLU A 67 5.01 16.99 -10.72
C GLU A 67 4.15 17.72 -9.68
N ALA A 68 3.03 17.13 -9.27
CA ALA A 68 2.21 17.63 -8.17
C ALA A 68 2.92 17.55 -6.80
N GLY A 69 3.98 16.74 -6.68
CA GLY A 69 4.78 16.58 -5.47
C GLY A 69 4.48 15.31 -4.68
N VAL A 70 3.75 14.35 -5.24
CA VAL A 70 3.54 13.04 -4.62
C VAL A 70 4.88 12.31 -4.54
N GLU A 71 5.20 11.75 -3.37
CA GLU A 71 6.46 11.02 -3.17
C GLU A 71 6.59 9.82 -4.13
N PRO A 72 7.78 9.55 -4.71
CA PRO A 72 7.97 8.47 -5.67
C PRO A 72 7.48 7.10 -5.19
N TYR A 73 7.77 6.75 -3.93
CA TYR A 73 7.30 5.50 -3.33
C TYR A 73 5.75 5.39 -3.27
N THR A 74 5.07 6.53 -3.13
CA THR A 74 3.61 6.57 -3.17
C THR A 74 3.08 6.42 -4.59
N VAL A 75 3.74 7.02 -5.58
CA VAL A 75 3.41 6.83 -7.00
C VAL A 75 3.63 5.37 -7.43
N GLU A 76 4.72 4.73 -6.98
CA GLU A 76 4.97 3.30 -7.19
C GLU A 76 3.84 2.43 -6.62
N ALA A 77 3.35 2.75 -5.41
CA ALA A 77 2.21 2.06 -4.81
C ALA A 77 0.91 2.25 -5.61
N ILE A 78 0.63 3.47 -6.09
CA ILE A 78 -0.54 3.76 -6.95
C ILE A 78 -0.44 2.96 -8.25
N MET A 79 0.73 2.91 -8.87
CA MET A 79 0.97 2.09 -10.05
C MET A 79 0.82 0.60 -9.79
N ALA A 80 1.24 0.12 -8.61
CA ALA A 80 1.03 -1.27 -8.22
C ALA A 80 -0.45 -1.66 -8.14
N VAL A 81 -1.33 -0.70 -7.81
CA VAL A 81 -2.80 -0.89 -7.77
C VAL A 81 -3.55 -0.35 -8.99
N THR A 82 -2.84 0.12 -10.02
CA THR A 82 -3.40 0.48 -11.33
C THR A 82 -3.27 -0.71 -12.27
N ARG A 83 -4.36 -1.14 -12.91
CA ARG A 83 -4.34 -2.31 -13.81
C ARG A 83 -3.61 -2.04 -15.14
N ASN A 84 -2.77 -2.98 -15.56
CA ASN A 84 -2.14 -2.93 -16.88
C ASN A 84 -3.06 -3.47 -17.98
N GLU A 85 -2.90 -2.96 -19.20
CA GLU A 85 -3.60 -3.50 -20.37
C GLU A 85 -3.22 -4.97 -20.61
N GLY A 86 -4.23 -5.83 -20.80
CA GLY A 86 -4.04 -7.27 -21.04
C GLY A 86 -3.68 -8.10 -19.80
N GLU A 87 -3.52 -7.48 -18.62
CA GLU A 87 -3.18 -8.17 -17.38
C GLU A 87 -4.38 -8.94 -16.80
N THR A 88 -4.15 -10.20 -16.43
CA THR A 88 -5.17 -10.97 -15.72
C THR A 88 -5.43 -10.37 -14.35
N TYR A 89 -6.65 -10.54 -13.83
CA TYR A 89 -6.97 -9.96 -12.53
C TYR A 89 -6.11 -10.56 -11.39
N ASP A 90 -5.75 -11.84 -11.46
CA ASP A 90 -4.92 -12.48 -10.45
C ASP A 90 -3.46 -11.98 -10.51
N ASP A 91 -2.90 -11.77 -11.70
CA ASP A 91 -1.55 -11.21 -11.85
C ASP A 91 -1.48 -9.76 -11.36
N PHE A 92 -2.53 -8.99 -11.65
CA PHE A 92 -2.70 -7.66 -11.07
C PHE A 92 -2.69 -7.68 -9.54
N VAL A 93 -3.47 -8.58 -8.92
CA VAL A 93 -3.51 -8.68 -7.45
C VAL A 93 -2.15 -9.10 -6.90
N ARG A 94 -1.44 -10.05 -7.52
CA ARG A 94 -0.08 -10.43 -7.10
C ARG A 94 0.91 -9.26 -7.18
N ARG A 95 0.85 -8.47 -8.24
CA ARG A 95 1.70 -7.28 -8.40
C ARG A 95 1.39 -6.21 -7.35
N ALA A 96 0.11 -5.96 -7.08
CA ALA A 96 -0.31 -5.09 -5.99
C ALA A 96 0.18 -5.60 -4.63
N ALA A 97 0.08 -6.92 -4.40
CA ALA A 97 0.48 -7.59 -3.17
C ALA A 97 1.99 -7.52 -2.89
N ALA A 98 2.82 -7.52 -3.94
CA ALA A 98 4.27 -7.44 -3.83
C ALA A 98 4.77 -6.07 -3.35
N HIS A 99 3.97 -5.00 -3.49
CA HIS A 99 4.30 -3.69 -2.97
C HIS A 99 3.68 -3.49 -1.57
N PRO A 100 4.45 -3.23 -0.49
CA PRO A 100 3.89 -3.14 0.86
C PRO A 100 2.73 -2.15 0.99
N LEU A 101 2.91 -0.93 0.49
CA LEU A 101 1.82 0.06 0.47
C LEU A 101 0.69 -0.29 -0.52
N GLY A 102 1.00 -0.82 -1.71
CA GLY A 102 0.00 -1.27 -2.67
C GLY A 102 -0.89 -2.39 -2.12
N ARG A 103 -0.34 -3.32 -1.34
CA ARG A 103 -1.07 -4.38 -0.65
C ARG A 103 -2.12 -3.82 0.31
N LEU A 104 -1.73 -2.85 1.13
CA LEU A 104 -2.65 -2.17 2.06
C LEU A 104 -3.77 -1.45 1.30
N VAL A 105 -3.41 -0.68 0.27
CA VAL A 105 -4.39 0.04 -0.57
C VAL A 105 -5.35 -0.95 -1.22
N LYS A 106 -4.84 -2.06 -1.77
CA LYS A 106 -5.69 -3.05 -2.44
C LYS A 106 -6.64 -3.73 -1.48
N ARG A 107 -6.18 -4.05 -0.26
CA ARG A 107 -7.05 -4.62 0.79
C ARG A 107 -8.15 -3.63 1.19
N ALA A 108 -7.83 -2.35 1.37
CA ALA A 108 -8.79 -1.31 1.72
C ALA A 108 -9.82 -1.05 0.59
N ASP A 109 -9.37 -0.99 -0.66
CA ASP A 109 -10.23 -0.92 -1.86
C ASP A 109 -11.23 -2.09 -1.89
N ILE A 110 -10.72 -3.32 -1.76
CA ILE A 110 -11.57 -4.52 -1.73
C ILE A 110 -12.58 -4.43 -0.59
N GLY A 111 -12.15 -4.04 0.62
CA GLY A 111 -13.02 -3.91 1.78
C GLY A 111 -14.16 -2.91 1.56
N HIS A 112 -13.88 -1.77 0.94
CA HIS A 112 -14.94 -0.82 0.56
C HIS A 112 -15.85 -1.41 -0.52
N ASN A 113 -15.28 -2.05 -1.54
CA ASN A 113 -16.04 -2.62 -2.65
C ASN A 113 -16.92 -3.82 -2.26
N THR A 114 -16.63 -4.49 -1.15
CA THR A 114 -17.41 -5.62 -0.61
C THR A 114 -18.23 -5.28 0.64
N ALA A 115 -18.26 -4.00 1.06
CA ALA A 115 -19.12 -3.56 2.16
C ALA A 115 -20.59 -3.94 1.90
N GLU A 116 -21.28 -4.43 2.94
CA GLU A 116 -22.62 -5.01 2.77
C GLU A 116 -23.61 -3.98 2.23
N GLU A 117 -23.52 -2.71 2.64
CA GLU A 117 -24.37 -1.64 2.13
C GLU A 117 -24.19 -1.42 0.63
N ARG A 118 -22.98 -1.64 0.10
CA ARG A 118 -22.68 -1.54 -1.34
C ARG A 118 -23.11 -2.78 -2.10
N LEU A 119 -22.98 -3.96 -1.52
CA LEU A 119 -23.45 -5.20 -2.16
C LEU A 119 -24.98 -5.28 -2.18
N ALA A 120 -25.66 -4.71 -1.18
CA ALA A 120 -27.11 -4.73 -1.04
C ALA A 120 -27.86 -3.95 -2.14
N VAL A 121 -27.20 -2.97 -2.77
CA VAL A 121 -27.78 -2.19 -3.88
C VAL A 121 -27.53 -2.81 -5.26
N LEU A 122 -26.75 -3.89 -5.33
CA LEU A 122 -26.45 -4.59 -6.57
C LEU A 122 -27.40 -5.77 -6.81
N ASP A 123 -27.45 -6.21 -8.07
CA ASP A 123 -28.08 -7.49 -8.42
C ASP A 123 -27.43 -8.66 -7.64
N PRO A 124 -28.21 -9.63 -7.12
CA PRO A 124 -27.68 -10.74 -6.32
C PRO A 124 -26.61 -11.58 -7.02
N GLU A 125 -26.73 -11.83 -8.32
CA GLU A 125 -25.72 -12.59 -9.07
C GLU A 125 -24.43 -11.79 -9.18
N LYS A 126 -24.54 -10.48 -9.41
CA LYS A 126 -23.39 -9.57 -9.44
C LYS A 126 -22.70 -9.50 -8.08
N ALA A 127 -23.46 -9.36 -6.99
CA ALA A 127 -22.92 -9.34 -5.63
C ALA A 127 -22.20 -10.66 -5.30
N ALA A 128 -22.81 -11.81 -5.61
CA ALA A 128 -22.18 -13.12 -5.41
C ALA A 128 -20.89 -13.30 -6.24
N SER A 129 -20.89 -12.80 -7.49
CA SER A 129 -19.69 -12.82 -8.34
C SER A 129 -18.57 -11.93 -7.79
N LEU A 130 -18.89 -10.75 -7.24
CA LEU A 130 -17.90 -9.87 -6.61
C LEU A 130 -17.31 -10.51 -5.35
N ARG A 131 -18.15 -11.10 -4.49
CA ARG A 131 -17.69 -11.82 -3.30
C ARG A 131 -16.66 -12.90 -3.66
N ARG A 132 -16.98 -13.80 -4.60
CA ARG A 132 -16.03 -14.84 -5.05
C ARG A 132 -14.74 -14.28 -5.64
N LYS A 133 -14.84 -13.23 -6.46
CA LYS A 133 -13.67 -12.58 -7.06
C LYS A 133 -12.74 -12.01 -5.98
N TYR A 134 -13.31 -11.34 -4.98
CA TYR A 134 -12.54 -10.68 -3.94
C TYR A 134 -12.07 -11.62 -2.85
N GLU A 135 -12.77 -12.73 -2.57
CA GLU A 135 -12.25 -13.82 -1.72
C GLU A 135 -10.92 -14.38 -2.27
N ASN A 136 -10.83 -14.62 -3.58
CA ASN A 136 -9.56 -15.06 -4.18
C ASN A 136 -8.47 -14.00 -4.06
N ALA A 137 -8.82 -12.72 -4.26
CA ALA A 137 -7.87 -11.63 -4.15
C ALA A 137 -7.33 -11.48 -2.72
N LEU A 138 -8.20 -11.55 -1.71
CA LEU A 138 -7.80 -11.49 -0.30
C LEU A 138 -6.85 -12.62 0.07
N ARG A 139 -7.10 -13.84 -0.41
CA ARG A 139 -6.19 -14.98 -0.21
C ARG A 139 -4.78 -14.70 -0.78
N ILE A 140 -4.68 -14.15 -1.98
CA ILE A 140 -3.39 -13.78 -2.60
C ILE A 140 -2.68 -12.72 -1.75
N LEU A 141 -3.42 -11.73 -1.23
CA LEU A 141 -2.85 -10.68 -0.37
C LEU A 141 -2.34 -11.27 0.95
N ASP A 142 -3.10 -12.16 1.59
CA ASP A 142 -2.74 -12.84 2.84
C ASP A 142 -1.48 -13.71 2.67
N GLU A 143 -1.39 -14.47 1.57
CA GLU A 143 -0.22 -15.30 1.24
C GLU A 143 1.04 -14.44 1.13
N SER A 144 0.99 -13.33 0.39
CA SER A 144 2.14 -12.41 0.24
C SER A 144 2.58 -11.76 1.55
N GLU A 145 1.65 -11.54 2.48
CA GLU A 145 1.93 -10.94 3.78
C GLU A 145 2.73 -11.91 4.64
N SER A 146 2.29 -13.17 4.69
CA SER A 146 2.99 -14.24 5.41
C SER A 146 4.39 -14.53 4.86
N GLU A 147 4.58 -14.47 3.52
CA GLU A 147 5.89 -14.64 2.89
C GLU A 147 6.85 -13.52 3.32
N SER A 148 6.39 -12.27 3.28
CA SER A 148 7.21 -11.11 3.68
C SER A 148 7.60 -11.11 5.16
N GLU A 149 6.73 -11.62 6.04
CA GLU A 149 7.03 -11.77 7.47
C GLU A 149 8.13 -12.84 7.68
N SER A 150 7.99 -14.00 7.03
CA SER A 150 8.94 -15.11 7.15
C SER A 150 10.35 -14.79 6.62
N GLU A 151 10.45 -13.99 5.55
CA GLU A 151 11.73 -13.53 5.01
C GLU A 151 12.42 -12.59 5.99
N SER A 152 11.68 -11.64 6.57
CA SER A 152 12.21 -10.67 7.54
C SER A 152 12.71 -11.32 8.84
N GLU A 153 12.04 -12.38 9.31
CA GLU A 153 12.48 -13.17 10.46
C GLU A 153 13.81 -13.89 10.15
N SER A 154 13.90 -14.52 8.98
CA SER A 154 15.09 -15.26 8.56
C SER A 154 16.33 -14.38 8.34
N GLU A 155 16.16 -13.18 7.79
CA GLU A 155 17.25 -12.21 7.62
C GLU A 155 17.76 -11.72 8.99
N SER A 156 16.84 -11.42 9.92
CA SER A 156 17.19 -10.95 11.27
C SER A 156 17.96 -12.00 12.10
N GLU A 157 17.62 -13.29 11.94
CA GLU A 157 18.36 -14.40 12.57
C GLU A 157 19.78 -14.53 12.00
N SER A 158 19.93 -14.42 10.68
CA SER A 158 21.22 -14.55 9.99
C SER A 158 22.21 -13.39 10.29
N GLU A 159 21.71 -12.16 10.47
CA GLU A 159 22.51 -11.01 10.89
C GLU A 159 22.96 -11.15 12.36
N SER A 160 22.10 -11.68 13.22
CA SER A 160 22.44 -11.90 14.64
C SER A 160 23.54 -12.95 14.86
N GLU A 161 23.57 -14.02 14.06
CA GLU A 161 24.60 -15.05 14.12
C GLU A 161 25.96 -14.57 13.58
N SER A 162 25.95 -13.72 12.55
CA SER A 162 27.16 -13.19 11.92
C SER A 162 27.83 -12.07 12.73
N GLU A 163 27.08 -11.34 13.56
CA GLU A 163 27.63 -10.34 14.49
C GLU A 163 28.26 -10.96 15.75
N SER A 164 27.71 -12.09 16.23
CA SER A 164 28.26 -12.86 17.36
C SER A 164 29.66 -13.45 17.07
N GLY A 165 29.95 -13.78 15.80
CA GLY A 165 31.22 -14.35 15.36
C GLY A 165 32.42 -13.38 15.25
N ARG A 166 32.22 -12.05 15.41
CA ARG A 166 33.27 -11.03 15.22
C ARG A 166 33.90 -10.47 16.51
N ARG A 167 33.87 -11.19 17.63
CA ARG A 167 34.66 -10.80 18.83
C ARG A 167 36.11 -11.24 18.68
N ARG A 168 36.96 -10.35 18.15
CA ARG A 168 38.44 -10.50 18.17
C ARG A 168 38.96 -10.54 19.62
N PRO A 169 39.98 -11.37 19.94
CA PRO A 169 40.59 -11.34 21.27
C PRO A 169 41.45 -10.08 21.43
N ALA A 170 41.27 -9.36 22.54
CA ALA A 170 42.10 -8.24 22.92
C ALA A 170 43.46 -8.75 23.43
N GLU A 171 44.55 -8.40 22.74
CA GLU A 171 45.91 -8.59 23.25
C GLU A 171 46.22 -7.57 24.36
N GLY A 172 46.91 -8.04 25.40
CA GLY A 172 47.03 -7.39 26.70
C GLY A 172 48.23 -6.44 26.88
N SER A 173 48.07 -5.57 27.90
CA SER A 173 49.01 -5.10 28.95
C SER A 173 50.41 -4.54 28.57
N PRO A 174 51.08 -3.70 29.42
CA PRO A 174 50.87 -3.52 30.85
C PRO A 174 50.92 -2.07 31.42
N THR A 175 50.42 -2.04 32.66
CA THR A 175 50.60 -1.11 33.79
C THR A 175 51.97 -0.45 33.95
N ASN A 176 51.97 0.85 34.31
CA ASN A 176 52.80 1.34 35.43
C ASN A 176 52.36 2.75 35.92
N ALA A 177 51.87 2.84 37.16
CA ALA A 177 51.74 4.08 37.93
C ALA A 177 52.36 3.79 39.32
N ARG A 178 53.59 4.25 39.56
CA ARG A 178 53.96 5.48 40.29
C ARG A 178 53.36 5.58 41.71
N SER A 179 54.20 5.25 42.69
CA SER A 179 54.22 5.79 44.05
C SER A 179 55.59 6.49 44.18
N GLU A 180 55.71 7.77 44.51
CA GLU A 180 55.74 8.42 45.84
C GLU A 180 56.44 9.80 45.62
N PRO A 181 56.60 10.68 46.63
CA PRO A 181 56.05 10.70 47.99
C PRO A 181 55.05 11.84 48.25
#